data_AF-A0A2V8SHU6-F1
#
_entry.id   AF-A0A2V8SHU6-F1
#
_cell.length_a   1.000
_cell.length_b   1.000
_cell.length_c   1.000
_cell.angle_alpha   90.00
_cell.angle_beta   90.00
_cell.angle_gamma   90.00
#
_symmetry.space_group_name_H-M   'P 1'
#
loop_
_entity.id
_entity.type
_entity.pdbx_description
1 polymer ?
#
loop_
_entity_poly.entity_id
_entity_poly.type
_entity_poly.pdbx_seq_one_letter_code
_entity_poly.pdbx_strand_id
1 'polypeptide(L)'
;MANLGAIERHPWHSRVENLDRPDWFVFDLDPGEGVEFKTICEVAVVTRDVLARLGLQSYAKTSGSRGIHVYVPVKAVYSYEQIAELAEQVAMAVARERADAATVERSKRKRGRRMIYVDHMQNARGKSVVAPYSVRPKPGATVSAPLEWTEVERGKIETGDFHIKNIRKRIERKGDLFRPVLRRKQKLEAAFEKSRSLLEEPKARSARA
;
A
#
# COMPACT_ATOMS: atom_id res chain seq x y z
N MET A 1 7.29 -9.19 23.89
CA MET A 1 6.06 -9.18 23.05
C MET A 1 5.58 -10.58 22.68
N ALA A 2 6.33 -11.38 21.89
CA ALA A 2 5.86 -12.70 21.46
C ALA A 2 5.57 -13.67 22.62
N ASN A 3 6.43 -13.72 23.63
CA ASN A 3 6.21 -14.52 24.85
C ASN A 3 4.94 -14.13 25.63
N LEU A 4 4.40 -12.93 25.40
CA LEU A 4 3.16 -12.42 26.03
C LEU A 4 1.94 -12.60 25.11
N GLY A 5 2.05 -13.42 24.05
CA GLY A 5 0.94 -13.73 23.14
C GLY A 5 0.73 -12.77 21.97
N ALA A 6 1.59 -11.75 21.79
CA ALA A 6 1.46 -10.83 20.66
C ALA A 6 1.88 -11.49 19.33
N ILE A 7 0.94 -11.59 18.39
CA ILE A 7 1.15 -12.18 17.04
C ILE A 7 1.55 -11.11 16.02
N GLU A 8 0.80 -10.02 15.94
CA GLU A 8 1.01 -8.94 14.97
C GLU A 8 1.76 -7.75 15.60
N ARG A 9 2.52 -7.01 14.77
CA ARG A 9 3.06 -5.70 15.15
C ARG A 9 2.56 -4.64 14.19
N HIS A 10 2.08 -3.53 14.73
CA HIS A 10 1.54 -2.40 13.98
C HIS A 10 2.26 -1.11 14.39
N PRO A 11 3.43 -0.80 13.81
CA PRO A 11 4.11 0.44 14.06
C PRO A 11 3.31 1.63 13.52
N TRP A 12 3.53 2.79 14.14
CA TRP A 12 3.14 4.07 13.57
C TRP A 12 3.97 4.38 12.32
N HIS A 13 3.53 5.37 11.55
CA HIS A 13 4.25 5.86 10.37
C HIS A 13 5.42 6.78 10.72
N SER A 14 5.52 7.23 11.98
CA SER A 14 6.58 8.10 12.52
C SER A 14 7.43 7.37 13.57
N ARG A 15 8.63 7.90 13.82
CA ARG A 15 9.55 7.40 14.86
C ARG A 15 9.50 8.26 16.12
N VAL A 16 10.04 7.73 17.21
CA VAL A 16 9.98 8.33 18.55
C VAL A 16 10.64 9.71 18.63
N GLU A 17 11.59 9.99 17.74
CA GLU A 17 12.27 11.28 17.66
C GLU A 17 11.37 12.39 17.10
N ASN A 18 10.36 12.03 16.30
CA ASN A 18 9.40 12.99 15.76
C ASN A 18 8.06 12.31 15.42
N LEU A 19 7.15 12.28 16.39
CA LEU A 19 5.87 11.59 16.26
C LEU A 19 4.92 12.22 15.24
N ASP A 20 5.10 13.49 14.87
CA ASP A 20 4.18 14.23 13.99
C ASP A 20 4.66 14.31 12.53
N ARG A 21 5.84 13.76 12.25
CA ARG A 21 6.44 13.73 10.90
C ARG A 21 6.70 12.29 10.46
N PRO A 22 5.79 11.68 9.68
CA PRO A 22 5.97 10.30 9.25
C PRO A 22 7.18 10.10 8.34
N ASP A 23 7.73 8.89 8.39
CA ASP A 23 8.87 8.40 7.60
C ASP A 23 8.43 7.66 6.33
N TRP A 24 7.15 7.36 6.22
CA TRP A 24 6.50 6.77 5.05
C TRP A 24 4.99 7.03 5.10
N PHE A 25 4.35 6.88 3.96
CA PHE A 25 2.89 6.79 3.86
C PHE A 25 2.50 5.55 3.06
N VAL A 26 1.24 5.14 3.15
CA VAL A 26 0.76 3.85 2.68
C VAL A 26 -0.61 3.95 2.00
N PHE A 27 -0.80 3.12 0.99
CA PHE A 27 -2.12 2.78 0.44
C PHE A 27 -2.44 1.35 0.84
N ASP A 28 -3.53 1.13 1.57
CA ASP A 28 -4.06 -0.21 1.86
C ASP A 28 -5.15 -0.56 0.85
N LEU A 29 -4.85 -1.50 -0.04
CA LEU A 29 -5.77 -1.97 -1.07
C LEU A 29 -6.64 -3.08 -0.49
N ASP A 30 -7.79 -2.70 0.07
CA ASP A 30 -8.72 -3.60 0.73
C ASP A 30 -9.79 -4.11 -0.25
N PRO A 31 -9.70 -5.37 -0.70
CA PRO A 31 -10.68 -5.93 -1.62
C PRO A 31 -12.04 -6.10 -0.96
N GLY A 32 -13.07 -5.84 -1.74
CA GLY A 32 -14.40 -6.37 -1.52
C GLY A 32 -14.44 -7.91 -1.62
N GLU A 33 -15.62 -8.47 -1.36
CA GLU A 33 -15.81 -9.91 -1.39
C GLU A 33 -15.85 -10.45 -2.82
N GLY A 34 -15.13 -11.56 -3.07
CA GLY A 34 -15.06 -12.20 -4.38
C GLY A 34 -14.15 -11.51 -5.39
N VAL A 35 -13.40 -10.49 -4.98
CA VAL A 35 -12.33 -9.91 -5.81
C VAL A 35 -11.14 -10.87 -5.85
N GLU A 36 -10.69 -11.23 -7.04
CA GLU A 36 -9.51 -12.06 -7.23
C GLU A 36 -8.23 -11.32 -6.86
N PHE A 37 -7.24 -12.04 -6.32
CA PHE A 37 -5.97 -11.42 -5.92
C PHE A 37 -5.21 -10.80 -7.11
N LYS A 38 -5.41 -11.36 -8.31
CA LYS A 38 -4.88 -10.78 -9.56
C LYS A 38 -5.38 -9.34 -9.78
N THR A 39 -6.67 -9.07 -9.58
CA THR A 39 -7.24 -7.72 -9.69
C THR A 39 -6.63 -6.76 -8.66
N ILE A 40 -6.34 -7.25 -7.45
CA ILE A 40 -5.64 -6.46 -6.42
C ILE A 40 -4.23 -6.10 -6.87
N CYS A 41 -3.51 -7.05 -7.48
CA CYS A 41 -2.19 -6.81 -8.05
C CYS A 41 -2.23 -5.74 -9.15
N GLU A 42 -3.22 -5.80 -10.05
CA GLU A 42 -3.36 -4.81 -11.11
C GLU A 42 -3.64 -3.40 -10.55
N VAL A 43 -4.47 -3.27 -9.51
CA VAL A 43 -4.70 -1.98 -8.84
C VAL A 43 -3.44 -1.51 -8.11
N ALA A 44 -2.65 -2.42 -7.54
CA ALA A 44 -1.36 -2.08 -6.93
C ALA A 44 -0.35 -1.55 -7.95
N VAL A 45 -0.30 -2.15 -9.15
CA VAL A 45 0.52 -1.66 -10.27
C VAL A 45 0.07 -0.26 -10.70
N VAL A 46 -1.23 -0.01 -10.84
CA VAL A 46 -1.75 1.33 -11.17
C VAL A 46 -1.37 2.34 -10.07
N THR A 47 -1.45 1.94 -8.80
CA THR A 47 -1.03 2.79 -7.67
C THR A 47 0.45 3.16 -7.78
N ARG A 48 1.30 2.20 -8.12
CA ARG A 48 2.73 2.46 -8.37
C ARG A 48 2.93 3.42 -9.53
N ASP A 49 2.23 3.22 -10.64
CA ASP A 49 2.43 4.01 -11.86
C ASP A 49 1.98 5.46 -11.67
N VAL A 50 0.86 5.68 -10.96
CA VAL A 50 0.44 7.03 -10.52
C VAL A 50 1.53 7.69 -9.68
N LEU A 51 2.06 6.98 -8.67
CA LEU A 51 3.16 7.49 -7.84
C LEU A 51 4.42 7.78 -8.64
N ALA A 52 4.75 6.94 -9.64
CA ALA A 52 5.90 7.12 -10.51
C ALA A 52 5.77 8.38 -11.38
N ARG A 53 4.56 8.71 -11.87
CA ARG A 53 4.31 10.00 -12.58
C ARG A 53 4.56 11.21 -11.69
N LEU A 54 4.31 11.09 -10.38
CA LEU A 54 4.69 12.09 -9.37
C LEU A 54 6.18 12.10 -9.02
N GLY A 55 6.97 11.18 -9.59
CA GLY A 55 8.40 11.02 -9.30
C GLY A 55 8.69 10.27 -8.00
N LEU A 56 7.71 9.52 -7.46
CA LEU A 56 7.83 8.81 -6.20
C LEU A 56 8.08 7.32 -6.42
N GLN A 57 9.14 6.81 -5.80
CA GLN A 57 9.39 5.38 -5.65
C GLN A 57 8.49 4.79 -4.57
N SER A 58 7.95 3.60 -4.83
CA SER A 58 7.07 2.88 -3.92
C SER A 58 7.43 1.39 -3.82
N TYR A 59 6.94 0.73 -2.78
CA TYR A 59 7.28 -0.64 -2.39
C TYR A 59 6.03 -1.40 -1.98
N ALA A 60 5.85 -2.62 -2.48
CA ALA A 60 4.64 -3.41 -2.22
C ALA A 60 4.89 -4.55 -1.24
N LYS A 61 3.90 -4.82 -0.39
CA LYS A 61 3.84 -6.05 0.41
C LYS A 61 2.43 -6.60 0.46
N THR A 62 2.28 -7.92 0.59
CA THR A 62 0.98 -8.47 0.99
C THR A 62 0.62 -7.92 2.37
N SER A 63 -0.67 -7.72 2.65
CA SER A 63 -1.10 -7.40 4.01
C SER A 63 -0.95 -8.61 4.94
N GLY A 64 -0.83 -9.83 4.39
CA GLY A 64 -0.97 -11.07 5.13
C GLY A 64 -2.44 -11.44 5.41
N SER A 65 -3.39 -10.63 4.93
CA SER A 65 -4.83 -10.92 5.00
C SER A 65 -5.40 -11.07 3.59
N ARG A 66 -6.07 -10.05 3.04
CA ARG A 66 -6.71 -10.15 1.72
C ARG A 66 -6.09 -9.24 0.66
N GLY A 67 -5.33 -8.22 1.08
CA GLY A 67 -4.94 -7.08 0.24
C GLY A 67 -3.44 -6.90 0.08
N ILE A 68 -3.07 -5.81 -0.57
CA ILE A 68 -1.70 -5.34 -0.76
C ILE A 68 -1.55 -3.96 -0.12
N HIS A 69 -0.42 -3.72 0.54
CA HIS A 69 -0.04 -2.38 0.97
C HIS A 69 1.06 -1.84 0.06
N VAL A 70 0.90 -0.60 -0.42
CA VAL A 70 1.90 0.13 -1.19
C VAL A 70 2.49 1.24 -0.33
N TYR A 71 3.79 1.15 -0.03
CA TYR A 71 4.52 2.07 0.84
C TYR A 71 5.33 3.07 0.03
N VAL A 72 5.36 4.33 0.48
CA VAL A 72 6.19 5.38 -0.10
C VAL A 72 7.07 5.98 1.01
N PRO A 73 8.40 5.78 0.97
CA PRO A 73 9.30 6.35 1.97
C PRO A 73 9.50 7.86 1.74
N VAL A 74 9.42 8.63 2.82
CA VAL A 74 9.52 10.09 2.79
C VAL A 74 10.46 10.60 3.88
N LYS A 75 11.03 11.79 3.66
CA LYS A 75 11.75 12.48 4.73
C LYS A 75 10.76 12.88 5.82
N ALA A 76 11.14 12.68 7.09
CA ALA A 76 10.37 13.07 8.27
C ALA A 76 10.35 14.59 8.49
N VAL A 77 9.87 15.32 7.49
CA VAL A 77 9.72 16.79 7.47
C VAL A 77 8.31 17.24 7.08
N TYR A 78 7.47 16.34 6.59
CA TYR A 78 6.08 16.61 6.21
C TYR A 78 5.14 16.19 7.34
N SER A 79 4.05 16.94 7.55
CA SER A 79 3.05 16.58 8.56
C SER A 79 2.13 15.47 8.05
N TYR A 80 1.39 14.83 8.96
CA TYR A 80 0.38 13.83 8.58
C TYR A 80 -0.70 14.42 7.66
N GLU A 81 -1.08 15.69 7.85
CA GLU A 81 -2.09 16.38 7.03
C GLU A 81 -1.60 16.53 5.58
N GLN A 82 -0.36 17.00 5.39
CA GLN A 82 0.25 17.13 4.06
C GLN A 82 0.33 15.77 3.35
N ILE A 83 0.67 14.72 4.10
CA ILE A 83 0.75 13.36 3.59
C ILE A 83 -0.64 12.81 3.23
N ALA A 84 -1.64 13.04 4.08
CA ALA A 84 -3.01 12.58 3.86
C ALA A 84 -3.62 13.23 2.62
N GLU A 85 -3.39 14.53 2.41
CA GLU A 85 -3.86 15.26 1.23
C GLU A 85 -3.27 14.68 -0.07
N LEU A 86 -1.95 14.46 -0.12
CA LEU A 86 -1.31 13.83 -1.28
C LEU A 86 -1.80 12.40 -1.51
N ALA A 87 -1.95 11.62 -0.43
CA ALA A 87 -2.45 10.25 -0.52
C ALA A 87 -3.90 10.21 -1.03
N GLU A 88 -4.77 11.14 -0.63
CA GLU A 88 -6.13 11.25 -1.15
C GLU A 88 -6.11 11.52 -2.66
N GLN A 89 -5.33 12.50 -3.13
CA GLN A 89 -5.23 12.83 -4.55
C GLN A 89 -4.75 11.64 -5.39
N VAL A 90 -3.76 10.89 -4.90
CA VAL A 90 -3.28 9.66 -5.55
C VAL A 90 -4.38 8.59 -5.56
N ALA A 91 -5.06 8.37 -4.43
CA ALA A 91 -6.13 7.37 -4.35
C ALA A 91 -7.29 7.68 -5.31
N MET A 92 -7.65 8.96 -5.44
CA MET A 92 -8.65 9.43 -6.40
C MET A 92 -8.20 9.23 -7.86
N ALA A 93 -6.92 9.44 -8.17
CA ALA A 93 -6.37 9.15 -9.50
C ALA A 93 -6.43 7.64 -9.82
N VAL A 94 -6.00 6.79 -8.88
CA VAL A 94 -6.08 5.32 -9.02
C VAL A 94 -7.53 4.87 -9.24
N ALA A 95 -8.47 5.38 -8.44
CA ALA A 95 -9.89 5.06 -8.58
C ALA A 95 -10.50 5.55 -9.91
N ARG A 96 -9.94 6.60 -10.52
CA ARG A 96 -10.36 7.05 -11.87
C ARG A 96 -9.79 6.16 -12.98
N GLU A 97 -8.51 5.80 -12.89
CA GLU A 97 -7.84 4.94 -13.89
C GLU A 97 -8.34 3.50 -13.88
N ARG A 98 -8.75 3.00 -12.71
CA ARG A 98 -9.37 1.67 -12.54
C ARG A 98 -10.77 1.77 -11.99
N ALA A 99 -11.61 2.61 -12.58
CA ALA A 99 -13.00 2.79 -12.14
C ALA A 99 -13.85 1.50 -12.21
N ASP A 100 -13.39 0.49 -12.95
CA ASP A 100 -13.96 -0.86 -13.03
C ASP A 100 -13.69 -1.72 -11.79
N ALA A 101 -12.63 -1.43 -11.04
CA ALA A 101 -12.12 -2.30 -9.98
C ALA A 101 -11.71 -1.59 -8.68
N ALA A 102 -11.53 -0.27 -8.69
CA ALA A 102 -11.02 0.53 -7.58
C ALA A 102 -11.97 1.68 -7.19
N THR A 103 -11.98 2.04 -5.91
CA THR A 103 -12.82 3.10 -5.38
C THR A 103 -12.21 3.74 -4.13
N VAL A 104 -12.55 5.01 -3.88
CA VAL A 104 -12.28 5.71 -2.61
C VAL A 104 -13.50 5.73 -1.69
N GLU A 105 -14.63 5.13 -2.09
CA GLU A 105 -15.81 5.03 -1.23
C GLU A 105 -15.55 4.03 -0.10
N ARG A 106 -15.48 4.55 1.13
CA ARG A 106 -15.19 3.78 2.33
C ARG A 106 -16.34 2.85 2.72
N SER A 107 -17.58 3.27 2.49
CA SER A 107 -18.75 2.50 2.91
C SER A 107 -18.88 1.22 2.09
N LYS A 108 -18.68 0.06 2.73
CA LYS A 108 -18.86 -1.26 2.10
C LYS A 108 -20.23 -1.41 1.43
N ARG A 109 -21.26 -0.76 1.97
CA ARG A 109 -22.62 -0.77 1.41
C ARG A 109 -22.72 0.03 0.11
N LYS A 110 -22.04 1.18 0.02
CA LYS A 110 -22.10 2.06 -1.15
C LYS A 110 -21.10 1.67 -2.24
N ARG A 111 -19.93 1.14 -1.86
CA ARG A 111 -18.81 0.89 -2.77
C ARG A 111 -18.96 -0.34 -3.68
N GLY A 112 -19.97 -1.18 -3.46
CA GLY A 112 -20.17 -2.42 -4.19
C GLY A 112 -19.24 -3.56 -3.72
N ARG A 113 -19.72 -4.82 -3.80
CA ARG A 113 -19.00 -5.99 -3.25
C ARG A 113 -17.72 -6.33 -4.00
N ARG A 114 -17.62 -5.98 -5.29
CA ARG A 114 -16.49 -6.36 -6.17
C ARG A 114 -15.46 -5.25 -6.40
N MET A 115 -15.47 -4.20 -5.57
CA MET A 115 -14.52 -3.09 -5.68
C MET A 115 -13.41 -3.19 -4.63
N ILE A 116 -12.23 -2.75 -5.00
CA ILE A 116 -11.06 -2.58 -4.12
C ILE A 116 -11.09 -1.17 -3.58
N TYR A 117 -11.13 -1.03 -2.27
CA TYR A 117 -11.02 0.26 -1.62
C TYR A 117 -9.55 0.65 -1.54
N VAL A 118 -9.21 1.80 -2.14
CA VAL A 118 -7.87 2.39 -2.06
C VAL A 118 -7.81 3.22 -0.77
N ASP A 119 -7.51 2.56 0.34
CA ASP A 119 -7.53 3.19 1.66
C ASP A 119 -6.30 4.06 1.87
N HIS A 120 -6.51 5.36 1.70
CA HIS A 120 -5.54 6.41 1.99
C HIS A 120 -5.68 6.96 3.43
N MET A 121 -6.73 6.59 4.16
CA MET A 121 -7.01 7.10 5.51
C MET A 121 -6.11 6.47 6.58
N GLN A 122 -5.33 5.44 6.23
CA GLN A 122 -4.29 4.88 7.09
C GLN A 122 -3.15 5.88 7.35
N ASN A 123 -3.11 7.00 6.62
CA ASN A 123 -2.10 8.03 6.78
C ASN A 123 -2.50 9.14 7.76
N ALA A 124 -3.51 8.94 8.60
CA ALA A 124 -3.81 9.87 9.68
C ALA A 124 -2.88 9.64 10.89
N ARG A 125 -2.65 10.68 11.67
CA ARG A 125 -1.85 10.60 12.90
C ARG A 125 -2.38 9.49 13.83
N GLY A 126 -1.47 8.68 14.36
CA GLY A 126 -1.80 7.59 15.28
C GLY A 126 -2.38 6.33 14.63
N LYS A 127 -2.58 6.33 13.31
CA LYS A 127 -2.84 5.12 12.57
C LYS A 127 -1.59 4.27 12.48
N SER A 128 -1.82 2.97 12.32
CA SER A 128 -0.78 1.97 12.22
C SER A 128 -1.19 0.91 11.22
N VAL A 129 -0.18 0.28 10.63
CA VAL A 129 -0.35 -0.77 9.65
C VAL A 129 0.60 -1.91 9.99
N VAL A 130 0.15 -3.14 9.77
CA VAL A 130 0.96 -4.33 10.08
C VAL A 130 2.35 -4.23 9.45
N ALA A 131 3.37 -4.46 10.27
CA ALA A 131 4.77 -4.32 9.88
C ALA A 131 5.15 -5.34 8.78
N PRO A 132 6.09 -4.99 7.89
CA PRO A 132 6.74 -5.97 7.02
C PRO A 132 7.26 -7.16 7.84
N TYR A 133 7.09 -8.37 7.31
CA TYR A 133 7.46 -9.65 7.93
C TYR A 133 6.71 -10.02 9.21
N SER A 134 5.72 -9.24 9.64
CA SER A 134 4.85 -9.63 10.75
C SER A 134 3.92 -10.77 10.33
N VAL A 135 3.81 -11.78 11.21
CA VAL A 135 2.82 -12.85 11.10
C VAL A 135 1.43 -12.28 11.37
N ARG A 136 0.39 -12.90 10.80
CA ARG A 136 -1.03 -12.62 11.00
C ARG A 136 -1.72 -13.81 11.69
N PRO A 137 -2.72 -13.59 12.58
CA PRO A 137 -3.55 -14.62 13.19
C PRO A 137 -4.64 -15.04 12.18
N LYS A 138 -4.18 -15.56 11.05
CA LYS A 138 -5.01 -16.13 10.00
C LYS A 138 -4.68 -17.61 9.86
N PRO A 139 -5.61 -18.45 9.36
CA PRO A 139 -5.29 -19.84 9.03
C PRO A 139 -4.01 -19.92 8.20
N GLY A 140 -3.09 -20.80 8.59
CA GLY A 140 -1.76 -20.92 7.98
C GLY A 140 -0.68 -19.97 8.51
N ALA A 141 -1.00 -19.06 9.44
CA ALA A 141 -0.07 -18.07 9.99
C ALA A 141 0.65 -17.29 8.87
N THR A 142 -0.17 -16.68 8.00
CA THR A 142 0.28 -15.87 6.87
C THR A 142 1.13 -14.69 7.34
N VAL A 143 1.94 -14.15 6.44
CA VAL A 143 2.89 -13.07 6.74
C VAL A 143 2.60 -11.88 5.85
N SER A 144 2.70 -10.67 6.41
CA SER A 144 2.76 -9.45 5.61
C SER A 144 4.11 -9.38 4.88
N ALA A 145 4.16 -9.99 3.70
CA ALA A 145 5.41 -10.30 3.02
C ALA A 145 5.75 -9.23 1.97
N PRO A 146 6.94 -8.61 2.06
CA PRO A 146 7.51 -7.81 0.98
C PRO A 146 7.58 -8.54 -0.35
N LEU A 147 7.27 -7.78 -1.41
CA LEU A 147 7.20 -8.26 -2.79
C LEU A 147 8.12 -7.45 -3.69
N GLU A 148 8.65 -8.08 -4.73
CA GLU A 148 9.17 -7.38 -5.89
C GLU A 148 8.01 -6.94 -6.78
N TRP A 149 8.13 -5.78 -7.42
CA TRP A 149 7.10 -5.32 -8.37
C TRP A 149 6.85 -6.31 -9.51
N THR A 150 7.88 -7.03 -9.95
CA THR A 150 7.74 -8.10 -10.96
C THR A 150 6.86 -9.26 -10.51
N GLU A 151 6.78 -9.54 -9.21
CA GLU A 151 5.87 -10.56 -8.68
C GLU A 151 4.42 -10.06 -8.71
N VAL A 152 4.22 -8.79 -8.36
CA VAL A 152 2.91 -8.13 -8.40
C VAL A 152 2.40 -8.04 -9.84
N GLU A 153 3.23 -7.59 -10.79
CA GLU A 153 2.88 -7.49 -12.22
C GLU A 153 2.47 -8.82 -12.84
N ARG A 154 3.10 -9.92 -12.43
CA ARG A 154 2.74 -11.26 -12.91
C ARG A 154 1.35 -11.68 -12.41
N GLY A 155 0.90 -11.18 -11.27
CA GLY A 155 -0.41 -11.49 -10.69
C GLY A 155 -0.62 -12.98 -10.34
N LYS A 156 0.47 -13.73 -10.14
CA LYS A 156 0.47 -15.17 -9.82
C LYS A 156 0.95 -15.41 -8.38
N ILE A 157 0.44 -14.61 -7.46
CA ILE A 157 0.72 -14.72 -6.03
C ILE A 157 -0.59 -14.63 -5.27
N GLU A 158 -0.63 -15.24 -4.10
CA GLU A 158 -1.71 -15.11 -3.13
C GLU A 158 -1.14 -14.81 -1.74
N THR A 159 -1.98 -14.33 -0.82
CA THR A 159 -1.55 -14.14 0.57
C THR A 159 -1.04 -15.44 1.21
N GLY A 160 -1.69 -16.58 0.89
CA GLY A 160 -1.37 -17.89 1.45
C GLY A 160 0.04 -18.39 1.11
N ASP A 161 0.63 -17.88 0.03
CA ASP A 161 1.98 -18.24 -0.42
C ASP A 161 3.07 -17.81 0.57
N PHE A 162 2.76 -16.88 1.48
CA PHE A 162 3.71 -16.35 2.45
C PHE A 162 3.25 -16.60 3.87
N HIS A 163 4.01 -17.42 4.60
CA HIS A 163 3.64 -17.85 5.94
C HIS A 163 4.86 -18.06 6.84
N ILE A 164 4.61 -18.22 8.14
CA ILE A 164 5.66 -18.31 9.18
C ILE A 164 6.72 -19.38 8.86
N LYS A 165 6.32 -20.50 8.26
CA LYS A 165 7.23 -21.61 7.92
C LYS A 165 8.13 -21.36 6.70
N ASN A 166 7.80 -20.42 5.80
CA ASN A 166 8.56 -20.21 4.56
C ASN A 166 9.21 -18.83 4.43
N ILE A 167 8.78 -17.84 5.22
CA ILE A 167 9.23 -16.46 5.06
C ILE A 167 10.75 -16.31 5.25
N ARG A 168 11.36 -17.08 6.17
CA ARG A 168 12.80 -17.04 6.41
C ARG A 168 13.60 -17.43 5.16
N LYS A 169 13.21 -18.53 4.50
CA LYS A 169 13.83 -18.99 3.24
C LYS A 169 13.67 -17.98 2.11
N ARG A 170 12.55 -17.24 2.10
CA ARG A 170 12.35 -16.13 1.15
C ARG A 170 13.33 -14.99 1.42
N ILE A 171 13.50 -14.57 2.67
CA ILE A 171 14.45 -13.51 3.05
C ILE A 171 15.88 -13.92 2.69
N GLU A 172 16.28 -15.17 2.96
CA GLU A 172 17.61 -15.69 2.59
C GLU A 172 17.85 -15.64 1.07
N ARG A 173 16.81 -15.90 0.27
CA ARG A 173 16.90 -15.88 -1.20
C ARG A 173 16.83 -14.49 -1.83
N LYS A 174 15.99 -13.61 -1.30
CA LYS A 174 15.66 -12.30 -1.91
C LYS A 174 16.35 -11.13 -1.22
N GLY A 175 16.90 -11.34 -0.03
CA GLY A 175 17.31 -10.27 0.85
C GLY A 175 16.11 -9.53 1.45
N ASP A 176 16.39 -8.38 2.08
CA ASP A 176 15.35 -7.51 2.64
C ASP A 176 14.86 -6.50 1.60
N LEU A 177 13.73 -6.82 0.96
CA LEU A 177 13.09 -5.99 -0.07
C LEU A 177 12.54 -4.66 0.49
N PHE A 178 12.33 -4.55 1.81
CA PHE A 178 11.83 -3.32 2.46
C PHE A 178 12.93 -2.48 3.11
N ARG A 179 14.19 -2.96 3.11
CA ARG A 179 15.35 -2.15 3.53
C ARG A 179 15.40 -0.77 2.88
N PRO A 180 15.06 -0.59 1.58
CA PRO A 180 15.03 0.73 0.96
C PRO A 180 13.97 1.67 1.55
N VAL A 181 12.85 1.18 2.08
CA VAL A 181 11.82 2.02 2.74
C VAL A 181 12.41 2.76 3.95
N LEU A 182 13.37 2.15 4.64
CA LEU A 182 14.06 2.77 5.77
C LEU A 182 15.15 3.75 5.34
N ARG A 183 15.70 3.62 4.12
CA ARG A 183 16.93 4.32 3.69
C ARG A 183 16.71 5.37 2.59
N ARG A 184 15.87 5.07 1.60
CA ARG A 184 15.64 5.91 0.41
C ARG A 184 14.53 6.91 0.67
N LYS A 185 14.78 7.87 1.57
CA LYS A 185 13.79 8.90 1.95
C LYS A 185 13.66 9.96 0.86
N GLN A 186 12.44 10.17 0.40
CA GLN A 186 12.14 11.09 -0.71
C GLN A 186 11.60 12.41 -0.17
N LYS A 187 11.86 13.48 -0.91
CA LYS A 187 11.17 14.75 -0.71
C LYS A 187 9.91 14.80 -1.57
N LEU A 188 8.93 15.59 -1.16
CA LEU A 188 7.59 15.64 -1.77
C LEU A 188 7.29 16.95 -2.50
N GLU A 189 8.20 17.94 -2.57
CA GLU A 189 7.85 19.25 -3.16
C GLU A 189 7.39 19.11 -4.62
N ALA A 190 8.14 18.36 -5.44
CA ALA A 190 7.76 18.09 -6.82
C ALA A 190 6.47 17.24 -6.93
N ALA A 191 6.20 16.37 -5.96
CA ALA A 191 4.98 15.56 -5.95
C ALA A 191 3.75 16.43 -5.62
N PHE A 192 3.85 17.35 -4.67
CA PHE A 192 2.78 18.31 -4.34
C PHE A 192 2.47 19.28 -5.48
N GLU A 193 3.46 19.65 -6.28
CA GLU A 193 3.24 20.48 -7.46
C GLU A 193 2.51 19.69 -8.55
N LYS A 194 3.02 18.49 -8.88
CA LYS A 194 2.45 17.62 -9.91
C LYS A 194 1.08 17.05 -9.55
N SER A 195 0.78 16.86 -8.26
CA SER A 195 -0.49 16.25 -7.86
C SER A 195 -1.69 17.17 -8.13
N ARG A 196 -1.48 18.47 -8.32
CA ARG A 196 -2.51 19.42 -8.75
C ARG A 196 -3.06 19.07 -10.12
N SER A 197 -2.19 18.69 -11.07
CA SER A 197 -2.62 18.31 -12.41
C SER A 197 -3.36 16.97 -12.43
N LEU A 198 -3.12 16.08 -11.46
CA LEU A 198 -3.90 14.85 -11.34
C LEU A 198 -5.39 15.15 -11.19
N LEU A 199 -5.79 16.24 -10.52
CA LEU A 199 -7.19 16.62 -10.36
C LEU A 199 -7.83 17.13 -11.66
N GLU A 200 -7.03 17.59 -12.61
CA GLU A 200 -7.47 18.20 -13.87
C GLU A 200 -7.53 17.19 -15.03
N GLU A 201 -6.90 16.03 -14.91
CA GLU A 201 -6.89 15.01 -15.97
C GLU A 201 -8.32 14.44 -16.23
N PRO A 202 -8.85 14.59 -17.47
CA PRO A 202 -10.13 13.99 -17.84
C PRO A 202 -10.01 12.47 -17.86
N LYS A 203 -11.13 11.76 -17.62
CA LYS A 203 -11.21 10.29 -17.75
C LYS A 203 -10.56 9.85 -19.07
N ALA A 204 -9.45 9.11 -19.00
CA ALA A 204 -8.88 8.45 -20.17
C ALA A 204 -10.00 7.63 -20.83
N ARG A 205 -10.30 7.92 -22.09
CA ARG A 205 -11.33 7.22 -22.86
C ARG A 205 -11.00 5.73 -22.85
N SER A 206 -11.95 4.95 -22.34
CA SER A 206 -12.02 3.50 -22.53
C SER A 206 -11.74 3.18 -24.01
N ALA A 207 -10.56 2.64 -24.28
CA ALA A 207 -10.26 2.04 -25.58
C ALA A 207 -11.04 0.72 -25.65
N ARG A 208 -12.27 0.81 -26.15
CA ARG A 208 -12.95 -0.33 -26.78
C ARG A 208 -12.47 -0.42 -28.22
N ALA A 209 -11.72 -1.48 -28.51
CA ALA A 209 -11.68 -2.14 -29.81
C ALA A 209 -11.48 -3.63 -29.52
#